data_AF-A0A818N1P1-F1
#
_entry.id   AF-A0A818N1P1-F1
#
_cell.length_a   1.000
_cell.length_b   1.000
_cell.length_c   1.000
_cell.angle_alpha   90.00
_cell.angle_beta   90.00
_cell.angle_gamma   90.00
#
_symmetry.space_group_name_H-M   'P 1'
#
loop_
_entity.id
_entity.type
_entity.pdbx_description
1 polymer ?
#
loop_
_entity_poly.entity_id
_entity_poly.type
_entity_poly.pdbx_seq_one_letter_code
_entity_poly.pdbx_strand_id
1 'polypeptide(L)'
;KDIPGSVVRSSTIPEELGRIGYLLADKTGTLTQNVMVFKRLKVGAVSYTIENKTKISNLLEEVYKKSEIVANESQESLVTSTSTKRSIGKNTETRDVTEAIKALALCHNVTPVLNNSAENMDEFLSTSDTPRTSVTSLNTTAGSDVLDLLPVIAISYQASSPDEIAIVDWTEQIGLTLVHRSLKSMTLKLNSTEQLFDYEILQLFPFTPETKRMGIIVRDENTNEIIF
;
A
#
# COMPACT_ATOMS: atom_id res chain seq x y z
N LYS A 1 33.63 2.39 29.07
CA LYS A 1 32.90 3.09 27.99
C LYS A 1 31.42 3.01 28.37
N ASP A 2 30.82 4.13 28.73
CA ASP A 2 29.38 4.18 29.03
C ASP A 2 28.59 3.94 27.75
N ILE A 3 27.55 3.11 27.84
CA ILE A 3 26.58 2.92 26.77
C ILE A 3 25.58 4.08 26.88
N PRO A 4 25.48 4.96 25.87
CA PRO A 4 24.58 6.12 25.92
C PRO A 4 23.14 5.69 26.20
N GLY A 5 22.47 6.34 27.15
CA GLY A 5 21.08 6.05 27.53
C GLY A 5 20.89 4.83 28.45
N SER A 6 21.95 4.08 28.76
CA SER A 6 21.87 2.96 29.71
C SER A 6 21.85 3.47 31.15
N VAL A 7 20.80 3.12 31.92
CA VAL A 7 20.68 3.45 33.34
C VAL A 7 20.75 2.18 34.17
N VAL A 8 21.78 2.07 35.01
CA VAL A 8 21.90 0.96 35.97
C VAL A 8 20.89 1.16 37.09
N ARG A 9 19.89 0.27 37.18
CA ARG A 9 18.85 0.33 38.22
C ARG A 9 19.23 -0.39 39.51
N SER A 10 20.25 -1.26 39.47
CA SER A 10 20.76 -1.97 40.64
C SER A 10 22.29 -2.03 40.62
N SER A 11 22.92 -1.50 41.67
CA SER A 11 24.38 -1.37 41.78
C SER A 11 25.09 -2.63 42.29
N THR A 12 24.35 -3.66 42.72
CA THR A 12 24.92 -4.88 43.34
C THR A 12 25.18 -6.03 42.37
N ILE A 13 24.72 -5.91 41.13
CA ILE A 13 24.72 -6.95 40.09
C ILE A 13 25.90 -6.88 39.08
N PRO A 14 26.72 -5.81 38.95
CA PRO A 14 27.76 -5.76 37.90
C PRO A 14 28.77 -6.93 37.87
N GLU A 15 29.14 -7.48 39.03
CA GLU A 15 30.07 -8.63 39.08
C GLU A 15 29.44 -9.91 38.54
N GLU A 16 28.13 -10.09 38.76
CA GLU A 16 27.35 -11.23 38.26
C GLU A 16 27.14 -11.14 36.75
N LEU A 17 27.06 -9.93 36.18
CA LEU A 17 27.02 -9.73 34.72
C LEU A 17 28.27 -10.30 34.01
N GLY A 18 29.42 -10.33 34.69
CA GLY A 18 30.66 -10.93 34.18
C GLY A 18 30.68 -12.45 34.16
N ARG A 19 29.69 -13.10 34.78
CA ARG A 19 29.60 -14.57 34.94
C ARG A 19 28.43 -15.20 34.18
N ILE A 20 27.73 -14.43 33.35
CA ILE A 20 26.57 -14.91 32.60
C ILE A 20 26.97 -16.04 31.65
N GLY A 21 26.40 -17.23 31.84
CA GLY A 21 26.57 -18.39 30.94
C GLY A 21 25.41 -18.60 29.96
N TYR A 22 24.25 -17.99 30.23
CA TYR A 22 23.05 -18.11 29.40
C TYR A 22 22.35 -16.77 29.29
N LEU A 23 21.91 -16.43 28.07
CA LEU A 23 21.08 -15.26 27.79
C LEU A 23 19.68 -15.73 27.40
N LEU A 24 18.69 -15.30 28.17
CA LEU A 24 17.28 -15.46 27.82
C LEU A 24 16.81 -14.14 27.22
N ALA A 25 16.28 -14.19 26.00
CA ALA A 25 15.75 -13.02 25.31
C ALA A 25 14.30 -13.26 24.90
N ASP A 26 13.46 -12.25 25.10
CA ASP A 26 12.13 -12.23 24.50
C ASP A 26 12.23 -11.88 23.01
N LYS A 27 11.30 -12.34 22.19
CA LYS A 27 11.29 -12.04 20.76
C LYS A 27 10.76 -10.62 20.51
N THR A 28 9.55 -10.33 20.99
CA THR A 28 8.82 -9.12 20.65
C THR A 28 9.30 -7.95 21.51
N GLY A 29 9.60 -6.80 20.90
CA GLY A 29 10.09 -5.61 21.62
C GLY A 29 11.55 -5.69 22.11
N THR A 30 12.20 -6.85 22.01
CA THR A 30 13.65 -7.01 22.29
C THR A 30 14.42 -7.38 21.01
N LEU A 31 14.13 -8.53 20.40
CA LEU A 31 14.80 -8.93 19.16
C LEU A 31 14.20 -8.27 17.91
N THR A 32 12.93 -7.86 17.97
CA THR A 32 12.22 -7.24 16.84
C THR A 32 11.65 -5.88 17.21
N GLN A 33 11.73 -4.91 16.29
CA GLN A 33 11.21 -3.55 16.45
C GLN A 33 9.69 -3.42 16.28
N ASN A 34 8.97 -4.54 16.04
CA ASN A 34 7.55 -4.54 15.72
C ASN A 34 7.18 -3.67 14.50
N VAL A 35 8.12 -3.54 13.55
CA VAL A 35 7.93 -2.85 12.28
C VAL A 35 7.93 -3.89 11.16
N MET A 36 6.84 -3.96 10.41
CA MET A 36 6.71 -4.85 9.26
C MET A 36 6.99 -4.08 7.98
N VAL A 37 7.81 -4.66 7.09
CA VAL A 37 8.18 -4.05 5.81
C VAL A 37 8.03 -5.09 4.72
N PHE A 38 7.23 -4.79 3.71
CA PHE A 38 7.08 -5.65 2.55
C PHE A 38 8.38 -5.66 1.73
N LYS A 39 9.03 -6.81 1.63
CA LYS A 39 10.35 -6.93 0.98
C LYS A 39 10.29 -7.37 -0.47
N ARG A 40 9.39 -8.30 -0.81
CA ARG A 40 9.39 -8.96 -2.12
C ARG A 40 8.04 -9.60 -2.41
N LEU A 41 7.53 -9.37 -3.61
CA LEU A 41 6.43 -10.12 -4.21
C LEU A 41 7.00 -11.15 -5.20
N LYS A 42 6.52 -12.39 -5.18
CA LYS A 42 6.90 -13.41 -6.16
C LYS A 42 5.66 -13.87 -6.92
N VAL A 43 5.68 -13.72 -8.24
CA VAL A 43 4.58 -14.13 -9.14
C VAL A 43 5.16 -15.09 -10.17
N GLY A 44 4.71 -16.34 -10.16
CA GLY A 44 5.30 -17.41 -10.96
C GLY A 44 6.80 -17.55 -10.71
N ALA A 45 7.60 -17.41 -11.78
CA ALA A 45 9.06 -17.50 -11.71
C ALA A 45 9.76 -16.15 -11.39
N VAL A 46 9.03 -15.04 -11.38
CA VAL A 46 9.58 -13.69 -11.28
C VAL A 46 9.42 -13.13 -9.86
N SER A 47 10.43 -12.42 -9.39
CA SER A 47 10.38 -11.71 -8.11
C SER A 47 10.49 -10.20 -8.32
N TYR A 48 9.61 -9.48 -7.64
CA TYR A 48 9.52 -8.03 -7.63
C TYR A 48 9.89 -7.51 -6.26
N THR A 49 10.79 -6.55 -6.20
CA THR A 49 11.19 -5.83 -5.00
C THR A 49 10.94 -4.34 -5.19
N ILE A 50 11.27 -3.52 -4.19
CA ILE A 50 11.16 -2.06 -4.30
C ILE A 50 12.02 -1.48 -5.44
N GLU A 51 13.10 -2.15 -5.84
CA GLU A 51 13.94 -1.75 -6.98
C GLU A 51 13.17 -1.86 -8.31
N ASN A 52 12.14 -2.70 -8.37
CA ASN A 52 11.30 -2.89 -9.55
C ASN A 52 10.11 -1.91 -9.58
N LYS A 53 10.02 -0.96 -8.64
CA LYS A 53 8.92 0.02 -8.52
C LYS A 53 8.56 0.65 -9.86
N THR A 54 9.52 1.27 -10.55
CA THR A 54 9.26 1.98 -11.82
C THR A 54 8.69 1.08 -12.91
N LYS A 55 9.23 -0.14 -13.03
CA LYS A 55 8.69 -1.16 -13.95
C LYS A 55 7.23 -1.46 -13.61
N ILE A 56 6.93 -1.71 -12.34
CA ILE A 56 5.58 -2.08 -11.89
C ILE A 56 4.61 -0.92 -12.10
N SER A 57 4.98 0.31 -11.73
CA SER A 57 4.14 1.49 -11.91
C SER A 57 3.74 1.69 -13.38
N ASN A 58 4.69 1.51 -14.32
CA ASN A 58 4.39 1.62 -15.75
C ASN A 58 3.43 0.51 -16.22
N LEU A 59 3.60 -0.72 -15.72
CA LEU A 59 2.68 -1.82 -16.06
C LEU A 59 1.26 -1.55 -15.55
N LEU A 60 1.13 -1.02 -14.33
CA LEU A 60 -0.17 -0.63 -13.78
C LEU A 60 -0.80 0.47 -14.64
N GLU A 61 -0.03 1.50 -15.00
CA GLU A 61 -0.51 2.60 -15.84
C GLU A 61 -1.01 2.11 -17.21
N GLU A 62 -0.30 1.20 -17.87
CA GLU A 62 -0.73 0.62 -19.15
C GLU A 62 -2.04 -0.16 -19.04
N VAL A 63 -2.21 -0.94 -17.96
CA VAL A 63 -3.42 -1.76 -17.75
C VAL A 63 -4.63 -0.88 -17.45
N TYR A 64 -4.48 0.08 -16.53
CA TYR A 64 -5.58 0.94 -16.10
C TYR A 64 -6.01 1.96 -17.17
N LYS A 65 -5.09 2.46 -18.00
CA LYS A 65 -5.45 3.26 -19.19
C LYS A 65 -6.26 2.46 -20.20
N LYS A 66 -5.95 1.17 -20.37
CA LYS A 66 -6.66 0.31 -21.31
C LYS A 66 -8.10 0.03 -20.84
N SER A 67 -8.33 -0.12 -19.54
CA SER A 67 -9.68 -0.30 -19.00
C SER A 67 -10.59 0.91 -19.25
N GLU A 68 -10.05 2.15 -19.25
CA GLU A 68 -10.85 3.33 -19.59
C GLU A 68 -11.38 3.32 -21.02
N ILE A 69 -10.54 2.92 -21.98
CA ILE A 69 -10.92 2.87 -23.40
C ILE A 69 -12.07 1.88 -23.61
N VAL A 70 -12.00 0.71 -22.97
CA VAL A 70 -13.03 -0.33 -23.09
C VAL A 70 -14.35 0.09 -22.43
N ALA A 71 -14.31 0.80 -21.31
CA ALA A 71 -15.52 1.32 -20.66
C ALA A 71 -16.26 2.32 -21.57
N ASN A 72 -15.51 3.18 -22.27
CA ASN A 72 -16.07 4.21 -23.15
C ASN A 72 -16.56 3.68 -24.52
N GLU A 73 -15.98 2.60 -25.05
CA GLU A 73 -16.40 1.98 -26.32
C GLU A 73 -17.72 1.20 -26.21
N SER A 74 -18.26 0.99 -24.99
CA SER A 74 -19.53 0.29 -24.74
C SER A 74 -20.76 0.99 -25.34
N GLN A 75 -20.64 2.21 -25.87
CA GLN A 75 -21.78 3.00 -26.38
C GLN A 75 -21.82 3.22 -27.89
N GLU A 76 -20.86 2.75 -28.71
CA GLU A 76 -20.97 2.96 -30.17
C GLU A 76 -20.39 1.85 -31.07
N SER A 77 -21.29 0.94 -31.47
CA SER A 77 -21.36 0.24 -32.77
C SER A 77 -20.36 -0.88 -33.17
N LEU A 78 -21.00 -1.98 -33.58
CA LEU A 78 -20.69 -2.98 -34.60
C LEU A 78 -19.51 -2.73 -35.59
N VAL A 79 -18.80 -3.84 -35.86
CA VAL A 79 -17.89 -4.18 -37.00
C VAL A 79 -16.61 -3.35 -37.24
N THR A 80 -15.45 -3.96 -37.00
CA THR A 80 -14.62 -4.59 -38.06
C THR A 80 -13.41 -5.32 -37.45
N SER A 81 -13.30 -6.61 -37.76
CA SER A 81 -12.17 -7.49 -37.44
C SER A 81 -10.87 -7.04 -38.13
N THR A 82 -9.78 -6.94 -37.37
CA THR A 82 -8.42 -7.16 -37.90
C THR A 82 -7.56 -7.91 -36.91
N SER A 83 -7.27 -9.16 -37.29
CA SER A 83 -6.39 -10.09 -36.61
C SER A 83 -4.97 -9.55 -36.53
N THR A 84 -4.54 -9.10 -35.36
CA THR A 84 -3.12 -8.97 -35.04
C THR A 84 -2.73 -10.11 -34.11
N LYS A 85 -1.85 -10.98 -34.60
CA LYS A 85 -1.21 -12.06 -33.83
C LYS A 85 -0.51 -11.45 -32.62
N ARG A 86 -1.14 -11.48 -31.44
CA ARG A 86 -0.53 -11.01 -30.19
C ARG A 86 0.41 -12.07 -29.62
N SER A 87 1.57 -11.65 -29.14
CA SER A 87 2.53 -12.50 -28.44
C SER A 87 1.91 -13.04 -27.14
N ILE A 88 1.48 -14.29 -27.19
CA ILE A 88 0.75 -14.98 -26.12
C ILE A 88 1.55 -15.09 -24.79
N GLY A 89 2.89 -14.96 -24.81
CA GLY A 89 3.73 -15.15 -23.61
C GLY A 89 4.10 -13.90 -22.79
N LYS A 90 4.08 -12.69 -23.37
CA LYS A 90 4.43 -11.46 -22.62
C LYS A 90 3.23 -10.87 -21.87
N ASN A 91 2.03 -11.07 -22.40
CA ASN A 91 0.80 -10.56 -21.79
C ASN A 91 0.43 -11.31 -20.51
N THR A 92 0.83 -12.58 -20.37
CA THR A 92 0.50 -13.38 -19.19
C THR A 92 1.26 -12.91 -17.97
N GLU A 93 2.58 -12.69 -18.05
CA GLU A 93 3.38 -12.21 -16.91
C GLU A 93 2.89 -10.85 -16.42
N THR A 94 2.67 -9.90 -17.34
CA THR A 94 2.13 -8.56 -17.00
C THR A 94 0.75 -8.67 -16.36
N ARG A 95 -0.14 -9.50 -16.89
CA ARG A 95 -1.47 -9.70 -16.31
C ARG A 95 -1.35 -10.31 -14.91
N ASP A 96 -0.56 -11.37 -14.75
CA ASP A 96 -0.46 -12.11 -13.50
C ASP A 96 0.14 -11.23 -12.38
N VAL A 97 1.13 -10.36 -12.69
CA VAL A 97 1.67 -9.42 -11.70
C VAL A 97 0.67 -8.31 -11.35
N THR A 98 -0.03 -7.75 -12.35
CA THR A 98 -1.02 -6.69 -12.10
C THR A 98 -2.21 -7.22 -11.30
N GLU A 99 -2.71 -8.41 -11.61
CA GLU A 99 -3.76 -9.08 -10.85
C GLU A 99 -3.30 -9.39 -9.41
N ALA A 100 -2.06 -9.85 -9.23
CA ALA A 100 -1.52 -10.08 -7.88
C ALA A 100 -1.42 -8.78 -7.06
N ILE A 101 -1.01 -7.67 -7.69
CA ILE A 101 -0.95 -6.35 -7.03
C ILE A 101 -2.36 -5.85 -6.71
N LYS A 102 -3.30 -5.96 -7.65
CA LYS A 102 -4.71 -5.60 -7.46
C LYS A 102 -5.30 -6.40 -6.30
N ALA A 103 -5.04 -7.71 -6.22
CA ALA A 103 -5.48 -8.55 -5.11
C ALA A 103 -4.90 -8.11 -3.76
N LEU A 104 -3.60 -7.74 -3.70
CA LEU A 104 -2.98 -7.22 -2.48
C LEU A 104 -3.57 -5.88 -2.05
N ALA A 105 -3.88 -5.00 -3.00
CA ALA A 105 -4.48 -3.69 -2.74
C ALA A 105 -5.97 -3.74 -2.38
N LEU A 106 -6.65 -4.86 -2.63
CA LEU A 106 -8.09 -5.02 -2.34
C LEU A 106 -8.34 -5.93 -1.11
N CYS A 107 -7.52 -6.95 -0.91
CA CYS A 107 -7.73 -7.96 0.12
C CYS A 107 -7.05 -7.60 1.45
N HIS A 108 -7.56 -6.55 2.11
CA HIS A 108 -7.16 -6.15 3.46
C HIS A 108 -8.27 -5.42 4.23
N ASN A 109 -8.06 -5.19 5.53
CA ASN A 109 -8.93 -4.40 6.39
C ASN A 109 -8.30 -3.07 6.84
N VAL A 110 -7.24 -2.64 6.17
CA VAL A 110 -6.62 -1.33 6.36
C VAL A 110 -7.62 -0.20 6.07
N THR A 111 -7.66 0.79 6.95
CA THR A 111 -8.43 2.03 6.82
C THR A 111 -7.47 3.20 6.61
N PRO A 112 -7.64 4.00 5.54
CA PRO A 112 -6.87 5.24 5.38
C PRO A 112 -7.41 6.33 6.33
N VAL A 113 -6.49 7.07 6.94
CA VAL A 113 -6.74 8.16 7.87
C VAL A 113 -6.12 9.43 7.28
N LEU A 114 -6.98 10.42 7.01
CA LEU A 114 -6.56 11.71 6.46
C LEU A 114 -6.04 12.59 7.59
N ASN A 115 -4.76 12.93 7.53
CA ASN A 115 -4.15 13.87 8.46
C ASN A 115 -4.28 15.28 7.87
N ASN A 116 -5.19 16.07 8.42
CA ASN A 116 -5.29 17.48 8.09
C ASN A 116 -4.11 18.21 8.72
N SER A 117 -3.16 18.63 7.88
CA SER A 117 -1.99 19.44 8.25
C SER A 117 -2.34 20.81 8.87
N ALA A 118 -3.64 21.18 8.91
CA ALA A 118 -4.14 22.43 9.47
C ALA A 118 -4.37 22.40 11.00
N GLU A 119 -4.44 21.22 11.63
CA GLU A 119 -4.71 21.11 13.08
C GLU A 119 -3.45 20.82 13.92
N ASN A 120 -2.27 20.59 13.31
CA ASN A 120 -1.06 20.13 14.01
C ASN A 120 0.18 21.03 13.83
N MET A 121 0.01 22.35 13.67
CA MET A 121 1.15 23.28 13.58
C MET A 121 1.84 23.58 14.93
N ASP A 122 1.23 23.25 16.08
CA ASP A 122 1.81 23.56 17.39
C ASP A 122 2.72 22.45 17.98
N GLU A 123 2.68 21.22 17.45
CA GLU A 123 3.42 20.08 18.04
C GLU A 123 4.69 19.68 17.25
N PHE A 124 4.89 20.22 16.04
CA PHE A 124 5.99 19.83 15.14
C PHE A 124 7.38 20.41 15.51
N LEU A 125 7.47 21.33 16.48
CA LEU A 125 8.75 21.94 16.89
C LEU A 125 9.54 21.13 17.94
N SER A 126 9.07 19.94 18.36
CA SER A 126 9.61 19.27 19.55
C SER A 126 10.15 17.85 19.38
N THR A 127 10.00 17.17 18.24
CA THR A 127 10.51 15.78 18.11
C THR A 127 11.16 15.51 16.75
N SER A 128 12.44 15.17 16.80
CA SER A 128 13.32 14.88 15.67
C SER A 128 13.31 13.40 15.30
N ASP A 129 12.14 12.77 15.16
CA ASP A 129 12.04 11.39 14.67
C ASP A 129 10.81 11.26 13.76
N THR A 130 11.08 10.96 12.48
CA THR A 130 10.15 10.95 11.34
C THR A 130 9.02 9.91 11.43
N PRO A 131 7.96 10.09 10.64
CA PRO A 131 7.64 9.07 9.62
C PRO A 131 7.61 9.63 8.19
N ARG A 132 7.80 8.75 7.21
CA ARG A 132 7.86 9.04 5.77
C ARG A 132 6.46 9.36 5.23
N THR A 133 6.21 10.65 5.00
CA THR A 133 5.04 11.17 4.29
C THR A 133 5.20 10.94 2.78
N SER A 134 4.26 10.25 2.15
CA SER A 134 4.07 10.25 0.70
C SER A 134 3.22 11.45 0.31
N VAL A 135 3.87 12.41 -0.36
CA VAL A 135 3.25 13.61 -0.89
C VAL A 135 2.42 13.26 -2.14
N THR A 136 1.12 13.57 -2.13
CA THR A 136 0.31 13.63 -3.36
C THR A 136 0.19 15.09 -3.77
N SER A 137 0.68 15.44 -4.95
CA SER A 137 0.51 16.77 -5.55
C SER A 137 -0.73 16.78 -6.46
N LEU A 138 -1.80 17.46 -6.03
CA LEU A 138 -2.90 17.84 -6.91
C LEU A 138 -2.53 19.15 -7.62
N ASN A 139 -2.06 19.06 -8.87
CA ASN A 139 -1.78 20.24 -9.69
C ASN A 139 -3.01 20.62 -10.53
N THR A 140 -3.58 21.80 -10.31
CA THR A 140 -4.48 22.44 -11.28
C THR A 140 -3.73 23.60 -11.95
N THR A 141 -3.70 23.61 -13.28
CA THR A 141 -3.01 24.61 -14.09
C THR A 141 -3.92 25.82 -14.34
N ALA A 142 -3.53 27.01 -13.87
CA ALA A 142 -3.64 28.29 -14.61
C ALA A 142 -3.19 29.48 -13.73
N GLY A 143 -2.23 30.26 -14.25
CA GLY A 143 -2.13 31.70 -14.00
C GLY A 143 -1.55 32.16 -12.66
N SER A 144 -0.29 32.63 -12.72
CA SER A 144 0.32 33.73 -11.96
C SER A 144 -0.26 34.12 -10.59
N ASP A 145 0.59 33.92 -9.57
CA ASP A 145 0.65 34.56 -8.25
C ASP A 145 -0.58 34.38 -7.34
N VAL A 146 -0.30 33.99 -6.09
CA VAL A 146 -1.19 33.85 -4.92
C VAL A 146 -2.16 32.64 -4.83
N LEU A 147 -1.64 31.43 -4.56
CA LEU A 147 -2.24 30.49 -3.58
C LEU A 147 -1.31 29.27 -3.34
N ASP A 148 -0.39 29.33 -2.39
CA ASP A 148 0.42 28.17 -1.96
C ASP A 148 0.24 27.91 -0.46
N LEU A 149 -0.99 27.67 -0.04
CA LEU A 149 -1.35 27.25 1.33
C LEU A 149 -2.54 26.29 1.35
N LEU A 150 -2.73 25.45 0.32
CA LEU A 150 -3.64 24.31 0.48
C LEU A 150 -2.88 23.19 1.20
N PRO A 151 -3.37 22.69 2.35
CA PRO A 151 -2.65 21.69 3.12
C PRO A 151 -2.56 20.40 2.30
N VAL A 152 -1.33 19.92 2.09
CA VAL A 152 -1.10 18.56 1.60
C VAL A 152 -1.73 17.62 2.63
N ILE A 153 -2.80 16.92 2.24
CA ILE A 153 -3.47 15.95 3.10
C ILE A 153 -2.60 14.70 3.08
N ALA A 154 -1.88 14.44 4.17
CA ALA A 154 -1.10 13.23 4.32
C ALA A 154 -2.04 12.07 4.68
N ILE A 155 -1.97 10.98 3.92
CA ILE A 155 -2.71 9.75 4.23
C ILE A 155 -1.82 8.90 5.14
N SER A 156 -2.39 8.42 6.25
CA SER A 156 -1.78 7.38 7.08
C SER A 156 -2.69 6.15 7.11
N TYR A 157 -2.16 4.99 7.45
CA TYR A 157 -2.92 3.74 7.44
C TYR A 157 -3.07 3.15 8.83
N GLN A 158 -4.27 2.67 9.14
CA GLN A 158 -4.58 2.00 10.39
C GLN A 158 -5.16 0.62 10.10
N ALA A 159 -4.66 -0.39 10.81
CA ALA A 159 -5.20 -1.75 10.76
C ALA A 159 -4.93 -2.48 12.07
N SER A 160 -5.61 -3.60 12.29
CA SER A 160 -5.38 -4.47 13.44
C SER A 160 -4.08 -5.29 13.34
N SER A 161 -3.53 -5.44 12.13
CA SER A 161 -2.28 -6.15 11.88
C SER A 161 -1.27 -5.26 11.15
N PRO A 162 0.00 -5.16 11.62
CA PRO A 162 1.03 -4.40 10.93
C PRO A 162 1.43 -5.03 9.58
N ASP A 163 1.15 -6.32 9.37
CA ASP A 163 1.40 -6.99 8.09
C ASP A 163 0.55 -6.41 6.96
N GLU A 164 -0.73 -6.11 7.25
CA GLU A 164 -1.65 -5.50 6.28
C GLU A 164 -1.22 -4.07 5.93
N ILE A 165 -0.79 -3.30 6.93
CA ILE A 165 -0.25 -1.95 6.72
C ILE A 165 0.96 -2.01 5.79
N ALA A 166 1.89 -2.93 6.04
CA ALA A 166 3.08 -3.08 5.20
C ALA A 166 2.76 -3.43 3.74
N ILE A 167 1.67 -4.18 3.50
CA ILE A 167 1.19 -4.48 2.15
C ILE A 167 0.65 -3.21 1.48
N VAL A 168 -0.20 -2.45 2.15
CA VAL A 168 -0.82 -1.23 1.60
C VAL A 168 0.22 -0.12 1.37
N ASP A 169 1.16 0.04 2.31
CA ASP A 169 2.33 0.92 2.14
C ASP A 169 3.12 0.58 0.88
N TRP A 170 3.26 -0.72 0.57
CA TRP A 170 3.97 -1.16 -0.61
C TRP A 170 3.17 -0.94 -1.89
N THR A 171 1.87 -1.20 -1.89
CA THR A 171 1.00 -0.93 -3.05
C THR A 171 0.97 0.55 -3.39
N GLU A 172 0.91 1.43 -2.38
CA GLU A 172 1.05 2.87 -2.58
C GLU A 172 2.41 3.23 -3.18
N GLN A 173 3.50 2.66 -2.65
CA GLN A 173 4.84 2.91 -3.18
C GLN A 173 4.97 2.54 -4.65
N ILE A 174 4.31 1.50 -5.14
CA ILE A 174 4.33 1.11 -6.56
C ILE A 174 3.29 1.84 -7.41
N GLY A 175 2.49 2.73 -6.82
CA GLY A 175 1.62 3.67 -7.53
C GLY A 175 0.12 3.42 -7.38
N LEU A 176 -0.31 2.49 -6.51
CA LEU A 176 -1.72 2.19 -6.27
C LEU A 176 -2.07 2.47 -4.80
N THR A 177 -2.67 3.63 -4.56
CA THR A 177 -2.92 4.18 -3.22
C THR A 177 -4.34 3.87 -2.77
N LEU A 178 -4.49 3.43 -1.51
CA LEU A 178 -5.80 3.29 -0.89
C LEU A 178 -6.27 4.65 -0.38
N VAL A 179 -7.34 5.20 -0.96
CA VAL A 179 -7.85 6.53 -0.56
C VAL A 179 -9.12 6.45 0.27
N HIS A 180 -9.91 5.38 0.10
CA HIS A 180 -11.12 5.17 0.88
C HIS A 180 -11.34 3.69 1.16
N ARG A 181 -11.81 3.39 2.38
CA ARG A 181 -12.29 2.06 2.76
C ARG A 181 -13.45 2.21 3.75
N SER A 182 -14.58 1.60 3.42
CA SER A 182 -15.74 1.42 4.28
C SER A 182 -16.12 -0.05 4.33
N LEU A 183 -17.13 -0.45 5.11
CA LEU A 183 -17.60 -1.84 5.14
C LEU A 183 -18.13 -2.35 3.79
N LYS A 184 -18.58 -1.46 2.90
CA LYS A 184 -19.25 -1.80 1.63
C LYS A 184 -18.54 -1.28 0.39
N SER A 185 -17.55 -0.41 0.55
CA SER A 185 -16.88 0.23 -0.56
C SER A 185 -15.40 0.39 -0.29
N MET A 186 -14.62 0.47 -1.36
CA MET A 186 -13.19 0.72 -1.33
C MET A 186 -12.80 1.47 -2.59
N THR A 187 -11.94 2.47 -2.46
CA THR A 187 -11.47 3.27 -3.59
C THR A 187 -9.95 3.22 -3.63
N LEU A 188 -9.44 2.80 -4.77
CA LEU A 188 -8.02 2.84 -5.09
C LEU A 188 -7.74 4.00 -6.05
N LYS A 189 -6.57 4.62 -5.90
CA LYS A 189 -6.11 5.70 -6.75
C LYS A 189 -4.82 5.29 -7.45
N LEU A 190 -4.78 5.49 -8.77
CA LEU A 190 -3.55 5.34 -9.54
C LEU A 190 -2.78 6.67 -9.51
N ASN A 191 -1.59 6.68 -8.90
CA ASN A 191 -0.82 7.89 -8.65
C ASN A 191 -0.27 8.56 -9.92
N SER A 192 -0.13 7.84 -11.03
CA SER A 192 0.37 8.41 -12.29
C SER A 192 -0.67 9.27 -13.01
N THR A 193 -1.96 8.96 -12.86
CA THR A 193 -3.07 9.64 -13.54
C THR A 193 -4.02 10.35 -12.58
N GLU A 194 -3.86 10.15 -11.26
CA GLU A 194 -4.80 10.55 -10.22
C GLU A 194 -6.22 9.98 -10.42
N GLN A 195 -6.35 8.93 -11.23
CA GLN A 195 -7.62 8.26 -11.50
C GLN A 195 -8.07 7.41 -10.31
N LEU A 196 -9.37 7.46 -10.02
CA LEU A 196 -10.01 6.68 -8.98
C LEU A 196 -10.69 5.43 -9.56
N PHE A 197 -10.59 4.34 -8.80
CA PHE A 197 -11.22 3.05 -9.09
C PHE A 197 -12.04 2.63 -7.87
N ASP A 198 -13.36 2.68 -8.02
CA ASP A 198 -14.31 2.33 -6.98
C ASP A 198 -14.70 0.86 -7.06
N TYR A 199 -14.75 0.24 -5.89
CA TYR A 199 -15.10 -1.17 -5.71
C TYR A 199 -16.18 -1.32 -4.64
N GLU A 200 -17.24 -2.05 -4.96
CA GLU A 200 -18.25 -2.49 -4.02
C GLU A 200 -17.79 -3.79 -3.33
N ILE A 201 -17.77 -3.81 -2.00
CA ILE A 201 -17.43 -5.00 -1.22
C ILE A 201 -18.69 -5.82 -1.01
N LEU A 202 -18.76 -6.95 -1.70
CA LEU A 202 -19.90 -7.87 -1.64
C LEU A 202 -19.84 -8.78 -0.42
N GLN A 203 -18.65 -9.27 -0.09
CA GLN A 203 -18.45 -10.17 1.04
C GLN A 203 -17.01 -10.09 1.56
N LEU A 204 -16.85 -10.12 2.88
CA LEU A 204 -15.55 -10.21 3.53
C LEU A 204 -15.45 -11.53 4.30
N PHE A 205 -14.32 -12.22 4.16
CA PHE A 205 -13.97 -13.40 4.94
C PHE A 205 -12.77 -13.04 5.83
N PRO A 206 -13.00 -12.68 7.11
CA PRO A 206 -11.93 -12.23 7.98
C PRO A 206 -10.92 -13.33 8.25
N PHE A 207 -9.69 -12.92 8.57
CA PHE A 207 -8.66 -13.84 9.02
C PHE A 207 -9.11 -14.58 10.29
N THR A 208 -8.92 -15.90 10.31
CA THR A 208 -9.04 -16.72 11.53
C THR A 208 -7.77 -17.54 11.74
N PRO A 209 -7.31 -17.75 12.99
CA PRO A 209 -6.16 -18.62 13.26
C PRO A 209 -6.31 -20.04 12.69
N GLU A 210 -7.54 -20.52 12.58
CA GLU A 210 -7.89 -21.84 12.06
C GLU A 210 -7.70 -21.91 10.54
N THR A 211 -8.23 -20.94 9.79
CA THR A 211 -8.13 -20.92 8.31
C THR A 211 -6.78 -20.42 7.83
N LYS A 212 -6.11 -19.58 8.64
CA LYS A 212 -4.87 -18.88 8.30
C LYS A 212 -4.96 -18.09 6.99
N ARG A 213 -6.18 -17.65 6.64
CA ARG A 213 -6.51 -17.00 5.37
C ARG A 213 -7.56 -15.94 5.60
N MET A 214 -7.40 -14.86 4.85
CA MET A 214 -8.40 -13.81 4.64
C MET A 214 -8.83 -13.87 3.17
N GLY A 215 -10.06 -13.46 2.87
CA GLY A 215 -10.56 -13.29 1.51
C GLY A 215 -11.57 -12.17 1.41
N ILE A 216 -11.79 -11.66 0.21
CA ILE A 216 -12.76 -10.60 -0.07
C ILE A 216 -13.40 -10.86 -1.44
N ILE A 217 -14.69 -10.57 -1.57
CA ILE A 217 -15.37 -10.54 -2.86
C ILE A 217 -15.73 -9.10 -3.12
N VAL A 218 -15.25 -8.56 -4.23
CA VAL A 218 -15.52 -7.18 -4.64
C VAL A 218 -16.07 -7.14 -6.06
N ARG A 219 -16.87 -6.12 -6.35
CA ARG A 219 -17.29 -5.76 -7.70
C ARG A 219 -16.64 -4.44 -8.09
N ASP A 220 -15.97 -4.43 -9.23
CA ASP A 220 -15.46 -3.20 -9.84
C ASP A 220 -16.65 -2.39 -10.40
N GLU A 221 -16.84 -1.16 -9.93
CA GLU A 221 -18.02 -0.36 -10.30
C GLU A 221 -17.97 0.09 -11.77
N ASN A 222 -16.77 0.19 -12.37
CA ASN A 222 -16.61 0.62 -13.75
C ASN A 222 -16.88 -0.52 -14.73
N THR A 223 -16.40 -1.73 -14.43
CA THR A 223 -16.52 -2.89 -15.35
C THR A 223 -17.67 -3.83 -15.00
N ASN A 224 -18.25 -3.70 -13.81
CA ASN A 224 -19.17 -4.67 -13.20
C ASN A 224 -18.58 -6.09 -13.02
N GLU A 225 -17.26 -6.24 -13.14
CA GLU A 225 -16.58 -7.52 -12.93
C GLU A 225 -16.51 -7.86 -11.44
N ILE A 226 -16.73 -9.14 -11.12
CA ILE A 226 -16.61 -9.66 -9.75
C ILE A 226 -15.24 -10.31 -9.59
N ILE A 227 -14.51 -9.89 -8.57
CA ILE A 227 -13.15 -10.33 -8.22
C ILE A 227 -13.18 -11.00 -6.84
N PHE A 228 -12.40 -12.08 -6.70
CA PHE A 228 -12.32 -12.92 -5.50
C PHE A 228 -10.90 -12.94 -4.92
#